data_AF-A0A914KZH2-F1
#
_entry.id   AF-A0A914KZH2-F1
#
_cell.length_a   1.000
_cell.length_b   1.000
_cell.length_c   1.000
_cell.angle_alpha   90.00
_cell.angle_beta   90.00
_cell.angle_gamma   90.00
#
_symmetry.space_group_name_H-M   'P 1'
#
loop_
_entity.id
_entity.type
_entity.pdbx_description
1 polymer ?
#
loop_
_entity_poly.entity_id
_entity_poly.type
_entity_poly.pdbx_seq_one_letter_code
_entity_poly.pdbx_strand_id
1 'polypeptide(L)'
;MLPSDLCEHLCSLNPGVERLTFSIVWTMDDEANILSTWFGRSVIKSCSKLSYEHAQDIIENPKKQFAIVELPKIHDEIKIHQIKKTITNLNFIAKKLKRKRFGRGGLKFDLPKLRFDLEQINKDEKGNLSGTWIPRGLRLDQRKDSNFLVEELMLLANMEVAQRLYKYYDDRAMLRRHPTPKRKELKNMVEKCAKLGIKIDSTNSKTLGESIEEFTKVEQYAYTVAPALNQLLIKCMNFAQYFCTGAVDGPADFSHYGLGVDFYTHFTSPIRRYPDIIVHRLLAASLNYTADPGYSVKQLNGIAMRANSTKACAKMCSETSADIFFGSFIREYGGMEVVGVVMALFDECFDLLLIKYGIVKRIYLKKQKFLNRIYHGKLTKNGPVTLVLWFNEEAKNYFSGKDETMANNKIRREECLPNLDKKIDNLLRNVEEDEEDGESDGNGVVVVEGIGESEEDEERGKNGGGGKRIKEDVYEEVPSWVKDLQPEERQTINCMCVVRVKLVNVKDTLRYEANLIPTPDSNPLTWVDAKQHMDE
;
A
#
# COMPACT_ATOMS: atom_id res chain seq x y z
N MET A 1 21.63 -9.23 -7.15
CA MET A 1 21.28 -9.82 -8.47
C MET A 1 22.56 -10.09 -9.24
N LEU A 2 23.35 -9.05 -9.46
CA LEU A 2 24.76 -9.16 -9.84
C LEU A 2 25.63 -9.21 -8.56
N PRO A 3 26.93 -9.55 -8.65
CA PRO A 3 27.90 -9.37 -7.56
C PRO A 3 27.98 -7.93 -7.03
N SER A 4 28.41 -7.76 -5.78
CA SER A 4 28.52 -6.44 -5.13
C SER A 4 29.45 -5.48 -5.88
N ASP A 5 30.58 -5.95 -6.42
CA ASP A 5 31.50 -5.10 -7.21
C ASP A 5 30.82 -4.42 -8.40
N LEU A 6 29.91 -5.13 -9.09
CA LEU A 6 29.11 -4.54 -10.16
C LEU A 6 28.01 -3.65 -9.59
N CYS A 7 27.32 -4.07 -8.52
CA CYS A 7 26.18 -3.34 -7.97
C CYS A 7 26.54 -2.01 -7.30
N GLU A 8 27.63 -1.97 -6.54
CA GLU A 8 27.94 -0.91 -5.58
C GLU A 8 29.11 -0.03 -6.05
N HIS A 9 30.02 -0.59 -6.85
CA HIS A 9 31.24 0.09 -7.29
C HIS A 9 31.23 0.43 -8.79
N LEU A 10 31.18 -0.56 -9.68
CA LEU A 10 31.42 -0.38 -11.11
C LEU A 10 30.21 0.19 -11.87
N CYS A 11 29.00 -0.35 -11.67
CA CYS A 11 27.80 0.12 -12.36
C CYS A 11 27.03 1.18 -11.55
N SER A 12 27.29 1.32 -10.25
CA SER A 12 26.69 2.39 -9.43
C SER A 12 27.17 3.76 -9.90
N LEU A 13 26.21 4.70 -10.05
CA LEU A 13 26.46 6.09 -10.46
C LEU A 13 26.96 6.93 -9.27
N ASN A 14 28.08 6.51 -8.68
CA ASN A 14 28.69 7.14 -7.51
C ASN A 14 29.21 8.56 -7.86
N PRO A 15 29.12 9.53 -6.94
CA PRO A 15 29.49 10.91 -7.20
C PRO A 15 31.01 11.09 -7.34
N GLY A 16 31.42 12.08 -8.13
CA GLY A 16 32.82 12.46 -8.31
C GLY A 16 33.66 11.53 -9.19
N VAL A 17 33.08 10.47 -9.76
CA VAL A 17 33.80 9.49 -10.60
C VAL A 17 33.06 9.29 -11.93
N GLU A 18 33.82 9.11 -13.01
CA GLU A 18 33.27 8.84 -14.34
C GLU A 18 32.59 7.47 -14.41
N ARG A 19 31.46 7.40 -15.11
CA ARG A 19 30.63 6.21 -15.24
C ARG A 19 30.04 6.08 -16.64
N LEU A 20 30.13 4.86 -17.18
CA LEU A 20 29.46 4.48 -18.42
C LEU A 20 27.96 4.41 -18.20
N THR A 21 27.20 4.95 -19.15
CA THR A 21 25.74 5.07 -19.07
C THR A 21 25.09 4.79 -20.42
N PHE A 22 23.82 4.39 -20.38
CA PHE A 22 22.93 4.42 -21.53
C PHE A 22 21.91 5.54 -21.26
N SER A 23 22.06 6.64 -21.97
CA SER A 23 21.31 7.87 -21.75
C SER A 23 20.18 8.04 -22.76
N ILE A 24 19.15 8.75 -22.30
CA ILE A 24 18.08 9.28 -23.11
C ILE A 24 18.08 10.79 -22.84
N VAL A 25 18.12 11.59 -23.89
CA VAL A 25 18.11 13.05 -23.81
C VAL A 25 16.91 13.55 -24.60
N TRP A 26 16.08 14.35 -23.94
CA TRP A 26 14.90 14.97 -24.54
C TRP A 26 15.09 16.46 -24.71
N THR A 27 14.65 16.99 -25.84
CA THR A 27 14.28 18.40 -25.95
C THR A 27 12.77 18.49 -25.73
N MET A 28 12.35 19.33 -24.79
CA MET A 28 10.93 19.52 -24.44
C MET A 28 10.55 21.00 -24.50
N ASP A 29 9.27 21.27 -24.72
CA ASP A 29 8.68 22.59 -24.48
C ASP A 29 8.34 22.81 -22.99
N ASP A 30 7.93 24.03 -22.64
CA ASP A 30 7.50 24.37 -21.27
C ASP A 30 6.27 23.57 -20.81
N GLU A 31 5.47 23.02 -21.72
CA GLU A 31 4.35 22.13 -21.41
C GLU A 31 4.76 20.67 -21.20
N ALA A 32 6.05 20.34 -21.25
CA ALA A 32 6.57 18.98 -21.19
C ALA A 32 5.99 18.07 -22.31
N ASN A 33 5.89 18.60 -23.53
CA ASN A 33 5.80 17.81 -24.75
C ASN A 33 7.22 17.53 -25.26
N ILE A 34 7.47 16.32 -25.75
CA ILE A 34 8.76 15.98 -26.38
C ILE A 34 8.78 16.57 -27.80
N LEU A 35 9.81 17.36 -28.09
CA LEU A 35 10.11 17.88 -29.42
C LEU A 35 11.09 16.95 -30.16
N SER A 36 12.04 16.36 -29.44
CA SER A 36 12.96 15.36 -29.96
C SER A 36 13.53 14.47 -28.85
N THR A 37 13.84 13.21 -29.20
CA THR A 37 14.48 12.23 -28.31
C THR A 37 15.78 11.73 -28.95
N TRP A 38 16.88 11.80 -28.20
CA TRP A 38 18.14 11.13 -28.52
C TRP A 38 18.37 9.97 -27.56
N PHE A 39 18.84 8.85 -28.08
CA PHE A 39 19.26 7.67 -27.31
C PHE A 39 20.72 7.39 -27.62
N GLY A 40 21.54 7.09 -26.60
CA GLY A 40 22.91 6.69 -26.86
C GLY A 40 23.70 6.26 -25.63
N ARG A 41 24.85 5.62 -25.88
CA ARG A 41 25.84 5.36 -24.82
C ARG A 41 26.62 6.64 -24.54
N SER A 42 26.88 6.92 -23.27
CA SER A 42 27.57 8.13 -22.81
C SER A 42 28.46 7.86 -21.61
N VAL A 43 29.34 8.81 -21.30
CA VAL A 43 30.06 8.90 -20.03
C VAL A 43 29.48 10.07 -19.24
N ILE A 44 29.21 9.87 -17.95
CA ILE A 44 28.81 10.94 -17.04
C ILE A 44 29.72 10.96 -15.81
N LYS A 45 29.75 12.08 -15.11
CA LYS A 45 30.35 12.22 -13.78
C LYS A 45 29.30 12.87 -12.87
N SER A 46 28.77 12.12 -11.91
CA SER A 46 27.70 12.64 -11.05
C SER A 46 28.27 13.65 -10.06
N CYS A 47 27.73 14.88 -10.03
CA CYS A 47 28.27 15.93 -9.16
C CYS A 47 27.95 15.73 -7.67
N SER A 48 26.89 14.99 -7.32
CA SER A 48 26.53 14.69 -5.92
C SER A 48 25.55 13.52 -5.82
N LYS A 49 25.40 12.94 -4.62
CA LYS A 49 24.46 11.85 -4.31
C LYS A 49 23.39 12.34 -3.35
N LEU A 50 22.39 13.03 -3.88
CA LEU A 50 21.26 13.55 -3.11
C LEU A 50 20.34 12.41 -2.64
N SER A 51 19.68 12.63 -1.50
CA SER A 51 18.55 11.80 -1.05
C SER A 51 17.22 12.45 -1.42
N TYR A 52 16.10 11.75 -1.21
CA TYR A 52 14.78 12.32 -1.48
C TYR A 52 14.46 13.50 -0.56
N GLU A 53 14.98 13.50 0.66
CA GLU A 53 14.82 14.54 1.67
C GLU A 53 15.57 15.81 1.26
N HIS A 54 16.85 15.68 0.85
CA HIS A 54 17.63 16.81 0.31
C HIS A 54 16.95 17.45 -0.93
N ALA A 55 16.45 16.62 -1.85
CA ALA A 55 15.73 17.10 -3.03
C ALA A 55 14.37 17.73 -2.67
N GLN A 56 13.70 17.22 -1.63
CA GLN A 56 12.42 17.76 -1.17
C GLN A 56 12.59 19.12 -0.49
N ASP A 57 13.59 19.31 0.37
CA ASP A 57 13.87 20.61 1.00
C ASP A 57 14.18 21.68 -0.06
N ILE A 58 14.91 21.33 -1.13
CA ILE A 58 15.14 22.22 -2.28
C ILE A 58 13.84 22.60 -3.00
N ILE A 59 12.86 21.68 -3.08
CA ILE A 59 11.55 21.90 -3.70
C ILE A 59 10.63 22.77 -2.83
N GLU A 60 10.58 22.48 -1.53
CA GLU A 60 9.72 23.17 -0.55
C GLU A 60 10.27 24.57 -0.21
N ASN A 61 11.59 24.73 -0.16
CA ASN A 61 12.27 25.97 0.26
C ASN A 61 13.11 26.61 -0.87
N PRO A 62 12.49 27.05 -1.98
CA PRO A 62 13.23 27.57 -3.14
C PRO A 62 14.07 28.82 -2.82
N LYS A 63 13.68 29.63 -1.83
CA LYS A 63 14.43 30.83 -1.40
C LYS A 63 15.53 30.56 -0.35
N LYS A 64 15.53 29.40 0.31
CA LYS A 64 16.50 29.06 1.37
C LYS A 64 17.94 29.06 0.84
N GLN A 65 18.84 29.72 1.56
CA GLN A 65 20.28 29.59 1.35
C GLN A 65 20.74 28.36 2.15
N PHE A 66 21.15 27.31 1.46
CA PHE A 66 21.60 26.07 2.09
C PHE A 66 23.05 26.23 2.56
N ALA A 67 23.33 25.91 3.82
CA ALA A 67 24.71 25.79 4.28
C ALA A 67 25.38 24.56 3.64
N ILE A 68 26.71 24.58 3.53
CA ILE A 68 27.49 23.49 2.92
C ILE A 68 27.26 22.15 3.65
N VAL A 69 26.98 22.18 4.95
CA VAL A 69 26.74 21.00 5.79
C VAL A 69 25.37 20.35 5.61
N GLU A 70 24.40 21.04 4.99
CA GLU A 70 23.04 20.53 4.80
C GLU A 70 22.88 19.65 3.55
N LEU A 71 23.90 19.59 2.69
CA LEU A 71 23.87 18.83 1.46
C LEU A 71 25.08 17.88 1.39
N PRO A 72 24.92 16.69 0.77
CA PRO A 72 26.04 15.79 0.56
C PRO A 72 27.07 16.42 -0.37
N LYS A 73 28.34 16.00 -0.24
CA LYS A 73 29.49 16.53 -0.97
C LYS A 73 29.18 16.79 -2.45
N ILE A 74 29.52 17.99 -2.91
CA ILE A 74 29.38 18.41 -4.30
C ILE A 74 30.78 18.40 -4.94
N HIS A 75 30.86 17.92 -6.17
CA HIS A 75 32.09 17.75 -6.95
C HIS A 75 32.12 18.70 -8.16
N ASP A 76 33.30 18.82 -8.78
CA ASP A 76 33.51 19.45 -10.09
C ASP A 76 33.06 20.93 -10.19
N GLU A 77 33.34 21.71 -9.14
CA GLU A 77 33.05 23.15 -9.01
C GLU A 77 31.57 23.55 -9.20
N ILE A 78 30.66 22.57 -9.23
CA ILE A 78 29.22 22.80 -9.33
C ILE A 78 28.74 23.55 -8.08
N LYS A 79 28.11 24.70 -8.28
CA LYS A 79 27.61 25.56 -7.20
C LYS A 79 26.18 25.16 -6.85
N ILE A 80 25.84 25.17 -5.55
CA ILE A 80 24.50 24.79 -5.02
C ILE A 80 23.34 25.39 -5.83
N HIS A 81 23.44 26.65 -6.27
CA HIS A 81 22.38 27.32 -7.06
C HIS A 81 22.04 26.62 -8.39
N GLN A 82 22.99 25.92 -9.03
CA GLN A 82 22.77 25.15 -10.27
C GLN A 82 21.98 23.89 -9.95
N ILE A 83 22.36 23.17 -8.89
CA ILE A 83 21.64 21.97 -8.40
C ILE A 83 20.19 22.34 -8.05
N LYS A 84 20.00 23.44 -7.32
CA LYS A 84 18.65 23.96 -7.01
C LYS A 84 17.84 24.23 -8.27
N LYS A 85 18.38 25.03 -9.21
CA LYS A 85 17.70 25.36 -10.48
C LYS A 85 17.33 24.09 -11.27
N THR A 86 18.24 23.12 -11.37
CA THR A 86 17.99 21.84 -12.05
C THR A 86 16.86 21.06 -11.40
N ILE A 87 16.86 20.92 -10.07
CA ILE A 87 15.80 20.18 -9.35
C ILE A 87 14.44 20.89 -9.48
N THR A 88 14.40 22.21 -9.34
CA THR A 88 13.16 23.00 -9.52
C THR A 88 12.59 22.82 -10.93
N ASN A 89 13.43 22.90 -11.96
CA ASN A 89 13.01 22.72 -13.36
C ASN A 89 12.52 21.27 -13.63
N LEU A 90 13.24 20.26 -13.13
CA LEU A 90 12.82 18.86 -13.26
C LEU A 90 11.51 18.57 -12.52
N ASN A 91 11.30 19.17 -11.34
CA ASN A 91 10.04 19.05 -10.61
C ASN A 91 8.87 19.70 -11.37
N PHE A 92 9.09 20.87 -11.98
CA PHE A 92 8.09 21.54 -12.82
C PHE A 92 7.66 20.66 -14.00
N ILE A 93 8.62 20.09 -14.74
CA ILE A 93 8.37 19.15 -15.84
C ILE A 93 7.64 17.91 -15.33
N ALA A 94 8.11 17.29 -14.24
CA ALA A 94 7.49 16.09 -13.67
C ALA A 94 6.04 16.32 -13.23
N LYS A 95 5.72 17.48 -12.63
CA LYS A 95 4.33 17.83 -12.28
C LYS A 95 3.43 17.92 -13.52
N LYS A 96 3.92 18.42 -14.67
CA LYS A 96 3.18 18.41 -15.93
C LYS A 96 3.03 17.00 -16.51
N LEU A 97 4.09 16.20 -16.53
CA LEU A 97 4.04 14.79 -16.96
C LEU A 97 3.04 13.98 -16.13
N LYS A 98 3.06 14.12 -14.80
CA LYS A 98 2.11 13.51 -13.86
C LYS A 98 0.67 13.85 -14.23
N ARG A 99 0.36 15.15 -14.40
CA ARG A 99 -0.99 15.61 -14.81
C ARG A 99 -1.43 15.01 -16.14
N LYS A 100 -0.56 14.97 -17.15
CA LYS A 100 -0.87 14.32 -18.45
C LYS A 100 -1.15 12.83 -18.30
N ARG A 101 -0.37 12.12 -17.48
CA ARG A 101 -0.53 10.67 -17.24
C ARG A 101 -1.86 10.34 -16.54
N PHE A 102 -2.23 11.10 -15.51
CA PHE A 102 -3.55 10.95 -14.88
C PHE A 102 -4.70 11.36 -15.82
N GLY A 103 -4.53 12.43 -16.60
CA GLY A 103 -5.51 12.85 -17.62
C GLY A 103 -5.75 11.83 -18.74
N ARG A 104 -4.79 10.91 -18.98
CA ARG A 104 -4.90 9.73 -19.87
C ARG A 104 -5.46 8.47 -19.19
N GLY A 105 -5.85 8.55 -17.91
CA GLY A 105 -6.38 7.42 -17.16
C GLY A 105 -5.34 6.52 -16.51
N GLY A 106 -4.16 7.03 -16.17
CA GLY A 106 -3.28 6.36 -15.22
C GLY A 106 -3.90 6.30 -13.82
N LEU A 107 -3.75 5.18 -13.11
CA LEU A 107 -4.36 4.97 -11.80
C LEU A 107 -3.38 5.25 -10.66
N LYS A 108 -3.89 5.80 -9.55
CA LYS A 108 -3.10 6.02 -8.33
C LYS A 108 -3.39 4.89 -7.36
N PHE A 109 -2.39 4.06 -7.10
CA PHE A 109 -2.42 3.08 -6.02
C PHE A 109 -1.45 3.52 -4.93
N ASP A 110 -1.98 4.22 -3.92
CA ASP A 110 -1.23 4.56 -2.70
C ASP A 110 -1.64 3.60 -1.59
N LEU A 111 -0.69 2.78 -1.15
CA LEU A 111 -0.74 2.07 0.12
C LEU A 111 0.53 2.47 0.89
N PRO A 112 0.43 2.76 2.20
CA PRO A 112 1.61 3.03 3.00
C PRO A 112 2.54 1.82 2.99
N LYS A 113 3.85 2.07 2.93
CA LYS A 113 4.87 1.02 3.06
C LYS A 113 5.57 1.17 4.39
N LEU A 114 5.68 0.06 5.10
CA LEU A 114 6.39 0.02 6.37
C LEU A 114 7.90 0.02 6.15
N ARG A 115 8.61 0.82 6.94
CA ARG A 115 10.05 0.74 7.13
C ARG A 115 10.34 0.67 8.62
N PHE A 116 11.30 -0.16 8.99
CA PHE A 116 11.68 -0.39 10.37
C PHE A 116 13.04 0.24 10.65
N ASP A 117 13.15 0.90 11.79
CA ASP A 117 14.44 1.26 12.37
C ASP A 117 14.94 0.06 13.16
N LEU A 118 16.10 -0.47 12.77
CA LEU A 118 16.67 -1.67 13.34
C LEU A 118 17.82 -1.30 14.28
N GLU A 119 17.77 -1.80 15.51
CA GLU A 119 18.89 -1.78 16.45
C GLU A 119 19.49 -3.18 16.54
N GLN A 120 20.81 -3.27 16.61
CA GLN A 120 21.49 -4.51 16.93
C GLN A 120 21.63 -4.64 18.44
N ILE A 121 20.82 -5.50 19.05
CA ILE A 121 21.12 -5.97 20.40
C ILE A 121 22.40 -6.79 20.32
N ASN A 122 23.29 -6.63 21.31
CA ASN A 122 24.57 -7.36 21.37
C ASN A 122 24.68 -8.28 22.60
N LYS A 123 23.63 -8.38 23.43
CA LYS A 123 23.58 -9.24 24.63
C LYS A 123 22.16 -9.75 24.84
N ASP A 124 22.00 -11.04 25.09
CA ASP A 124 20.80 -11.55 25.77
C ASP A 124 20.94 -11.39 27.30
N GLU A 125 19.85 -11.65 28.04
CA GLU A 125 19.82 -11.63 29.52
C GLU A 125 20.78 -12.66 30.17
N LYS A 126 21.39 -13.54 29.37
CA LYS A 126 22.33 -14.60 29.80
C LYS A 126 23.78 -14.27 29.41
N GLY A 127 24.05 -13.10 28.84
CA GLY A 127 25.39 -12.62 28.48
C GLY A 127 25.92 -13.14 27.15
N ASN A 128 25.13 -13.83 26.33
CA ASN A 128 25.54 -14.31 25.01
C ASN A 128 25.48 -13.20 23.96
N LEU A 129 26.46 -13.22 23.05
CA LEU A 129 26.53 -12.36 21.87
C LEU A 129 25.50 -12.79 20.81
N SER A 130 24.24 -12.42 21.01
CA SER A 130 23.20 -12.51 19.98
C SER A 130 23.23 -11.24 19.13
N GLY A 131 23.99 -11.23 18.04
CA GLY A 131 24.10 -10.07 17.12
C GLY A 131 22.85 -9.81 16.27
N THR A 132 21.68 -9.91 16.89
CA THR A 132 20.35 -9.92 16.25
C THR A 132 19.83 -8.49 16.08
N TRP A 133 19.30 -8.21 14.89
CA TRP A 133 18.63 -6.95 14.58
C TRP A 133 17.16 -7.01 14.97
N ILE A 134 16.71 -6.11 15.83
CA ILE A 134 15.32 -5.96 16.23
C ILE A 134 14.74 -4.61 15.77
N PRO A 135 13.44 -4.52 15.44
CA PRO A 135 12.80 -3.26 15.10
C PRO A 135 12.54 -2.44 16.37
N ARG A 136 13.26 -1.32 16.50
CA ARG A 136 13.10 -0.30 17.56
C ARG A 136 12.25 0.89 17.14
N GLY A 137 11.83 0.96 15.88
CA GLY A 137 10.98 2.03 15.39
C GLY A 137 10.28 1.64 14.10
N LEU A 138 9.17 2.30 13.82
CA LEU A 138 8.37 2.09 12.63
C LEU A 138 8.08 3.43 11.95
N ARG A 139 8.33 3.49 10.64
CA ARG A 139 8.04 4.65 9.78
C ARG A 139 7.20 4.24 8.58
N LEU A 140 6.35 5.15 8.14
CA LEU A 140 5.60 5.04 6.90
C LEU A 140 6.36 5.76 5.78
N ASP A 141 6.58 5.07 4.66
CA ASP A 141 7.27 5.62 3.48
C ASP A 141 6.35 6.61 2.76
N GLN A 142 6.45 7.90 3.10
CA GLN A 142 5.64 8.96 2.49
C GLN A 142 6.17 9.34 1.10
N ARG A 143 5.29 9.31 0.09
CA ARG A 143 5.62 9.71 -1.28
C ARG A 143 5.49 11.22 -1.45
N LYS A 144 6.60 11.95 -1.47
CA LYS A 144 6.66 13.40 -1.67
C LYS A 144 7.00 13.78 -3.13
N ASP A 145 7.00 15.08 -3.43
CA ASP A 145 7.30 15.62 -4.77
C ASP A 145 8.63 15.11 -5.34
N SER A 146 9.68 15.00 -4.53
CA SER A 146 10.98 14.47 -4.96
C SER A 146 10.91 12.99 -5.41
N ASN A 147 10.01 12.18 -4.84
CA ASN A 147 9.75 10.82 -5.31
C ASN A 147 9.01 10.81 -6.65
N PHE A 148 8.03 11.72 -6.82
CA PHE A 148 7.28 11.86 -8.07
C PHE A 148 8.15 12.42 -9.21
N LEU A 149 9.07 13.34 -8.91
CA LEU A 149 10.07 13.87 -9.85
C LEU A 149 10.83 12.72 -10.52
N VAL A 150 11.40 11.82 -9.73
CA VAL A 150 12.13 10.65 -10.25
C VAL A 150 11.18 9.67 -10.93
N GLU A 151 9.99 9.41 -10.37
CA GLU A 151 9.02 8.48 -10.97
C GLU A 151 8.62 8.87 -12.39
N GLU A 152 8.18 10.10 -12.64
CA GLU A 152 7.67 10.50 -13.97
C GLU A 152 8.78 10.49 -15.04
N LEU A 153 10.01 10.92 -14.70
CA LEU A 153 11.15 10.86 -15.63
C LEU A 153 11.56 9.41 -15.93
N MET A 154 11.49 8.51 -14.94
CA MET A 154 11.77 7.09 -15.13
C MET A 154 10.66 6.38 -15.91
N LEU A 155 9.39 6.78 -15.74
CA LEU A 155 8.27 6.32 -16.56
C LEU A 155 8.45 6.77 -18.01
N LEU A 156 8.84 8.03 -18.24
CA LEU A 156 9.09 8.55 -19.59
C LEU A 156 10.22 7.80 -20.30
N ALA A 157 11.35 7.58 -19.62
CA ALA A 157 12.45 6.74 -20.12
C ALA A 157 11.97 5.33 -20.53
N ASN A 158 11.15 4.70 -19.70
CA ASN A 158 10.61 3.36 -19.96
C ASN A 158 9.62 3.33 -21.13
N MET A 159 8.79 4.37 -21.32
CA MET A 159 7.85 4.47 -22.45
C MET A 159 8.58 4.70 -23.78
N GLU A 160 9.52 5.65 -23.80
CA GLU A 160 10.30 6.00 -25.00
C GLU A 160 11.14 4.81 -25.50
N VAL A 161 11.75 4.06 -24.58
CA VAL A 161 12.47 2.82 -24.93
C VAL A 161 11.51 1.72 -25.40
N ALA A 162 10.32 1.58 -24.79
CA ALA A 162 9.33 0.61 -25.25
C ALA A 162 8.88 0.87 -26.70
N GLN A 163 8.56 2.13 -27.02
CA GLN A 163 8.19 2.55 -28.38
C GLN A 163 9.35 2.37 -29.37
N ARG A 164 10.57 2.78 -29.00
CA ARG A 164 11.78 2.61 -29.84
C ARG A 164 12.06 1.14 -30.13
N LEU A 165 11.95 0.27 -29.12
CA LEU A 165 12.14 -1.17 -29.29
C LEU A 165 11.07 -1.79 -30.17
N TYR A 166 9.78 -1.54 -29.91
CA TYR A 166 8.71 -2.11 -30.73
C TYR A 166 8.77 -1.65 -32.20
N LYS A 167 9.17 -0.40 -32.45
CA LYS A 167 9.37 0.12 -33.82
C LYS A 167 10.52 -0.56 -34.58
N TYR A 168 11.48 -1.17 -33.89
CA TYR A 168 12.63 -1.86 -34.50
C TYR A 168 12.48 -3.40 -34.47
N TYR A 169 11.80 -3.90 -33.45
CA TYR A 169 11.53 -5.32 -33.18
C TYR A 169 10.03 -5.48 -32.92
N ASP A 170 9.24 -5.61 -33.98
CA ASP A 170 7.80 -5.82 -33.90
C ASP A 170 7.45 -7.16 -33.23
N ASP A 171 8.19 -8.23 -33.55
CA ASP A 171 8.01 -9.58 -33.00
C ASP A 171 8.87 -9.88 -31.74
N ARG A 172 9.97 -9.14 -31.56
CA ARG A 172 11.02 -9.44 -30.57
C ARG A 172 11.32 -8.33 -29.55
N ALA A 173 10.40 -7.39 -29.35
CA ALA A 173 10.53 -6.42 -28.27
C ALA A 173 10.19 -7.05 -26.90
N MET A 174 11.06 -6.82 -25.92
CA MET A 174 10.84 -7.19 -24.52
C MET A 174 10.08 -6.07 -23.81
N LEU A 175 8.77 -6.25 -23.61
CA LEU A 175 7.86 -5.24 -23.05
C LEU A 175 7.25 -5.69 -21.71
N ARG A 176 6.47 -4.80 -21.08
CA ARG A 176 5.75 -5.06 -19.83
C ARG A 176 4.35 -4.44 -19.84
N ARG A 177 3.34 -5.31 -19.89
CA ARG A 177 1.91 -4.94 -19.92
C ARG A 177 1.26 -5.02 -18.55
N HIS A 178 0.09 -4.40 -18.41
CA HIS A 178 -0.79 -4.56 -17.26
C HIS A 178 -2.20 -4.73 -17.81
N PRO A 179 -2.71 -5.98 -17.89
CA PRO A 179 -4.06 -6.26 -18.40
C PRO A 179 -5.13 -5.50 -17.61
N THR A 180 -6.31 -5.33 -18.23
CA THR A 180 -7.48 -4.76 -17.56
C THR A 180 -7.84 -5.52 -16.27
N PRO A 181 -8.56 -4.91 -15.32
CA PRO A 181 -9.02 -5.60 -14.11
C PRO A 181 -9.87 -6.82 -14.43
N LYS A 182 -9.93 -7.76 -13.50
CA LYS A 182 -10.76 -8.97 -13.65
C LYS A 182 -12.24 -8.57 -13.58
N ARG A 183 -12.97 -8.73 -14.70
CA ARG A 183 -14.33 -8.21 -14.86
C ARG A 183 -15.31 -8.63 -13.75
N LYS A 184 -15.28 -9.89 -13.30
CA LYS A 184 -16.14 -10.39 -12.19
C LYS A 184 -15.85 -9.65 -10.89
N GLU A 185 -14.58 -9.58 -10.47
CA GLU A 185 -14.18 -8.95 -9.20
C GLU A 185 -14.47 -7.43 -9.20
N LEU A 186 -14.16 -6.73 -10.30
CA LEU A 186 -14.46 -5.29 -10.40
C LEU A 186 -15.97 -5.01 -10.39
N LYS A 187 -16.78 -5.82 -11.09
CA LYS A 187 -18.24 -5.71 -11.05
C LYS A 187 -18.77 -5.91 -9.62
N ASN A 188 -18.32 -6.98 -8.94
CA ASN A 188 -18.71 -7.27 -7.57
C ASN A 188 -18.30 -6.13 -6.61
N MET A 189 -17.11 -5.54 -6.77
CA MET A 189 -16.68 -4.37 -5.99
C MET A 189 -17.65 -3.19 -6.18
N VAL A 190 -17.97 -2.83 -7.44
CA VAL A 190 -18.86 -1.70 -7.74
C VAL A 190 -20.27 -1.93 -7.18
N GLU A 191 -20.82 -3.14 -7.30
CA GLU A 191 -22.13 -3.49 -6.75
C GLU A 191 -22.16 -3.44 -5.22
N LYS A 192 -21.08 -3.85 -4.54
CA LYS A 192 -20.93 -3.69 -3.08
C LYS A 192 -20.84 -2.22 -2.69
N CYS A 193 -20.03 -1.42 -3.37
CA CYS A 193 -19.90 0.00 -3.13
C CYS A 193 -21.25 0.74 -3.32
N ALA A 194 -21.99 0.43 -4.39
CA ALA A 194 -23.29 1.04 -4.67
C ALA A 194 -24.32 0.80 -3.57
N LYS A 195 -24.34 -0.40 -2.96
CA LYS A 195 -25.18 -0.72 -1.79
C LYS A 195 -24.82 0.09 -0.53
N LEU A 196 -23.58 0.56 -0.41
CA LEU A 196 -23.11 1.46 0.65
C LEU A 196 -23.29 2.96 0.27
N GLY A 197 -23.98 3.27 -0.83
CA GLY A 197 -24.11 4.64 -1.34
C GLY A 197 -22.87 5.18 -2.10
N ILE A 198 -21.80 4.40 -2.18
CA ILE A 198 -20.54 4.76 -2.85
C ILE A 198 -20.68 4.49 -4.35
N LYS A 199 -20.85 5.55 -5.14
CA LYS A 199 -20.92 5.46 -6.62
C LYS A 199 -19.51 5.41 -7.20
N ILE A 200 -19.25 4.44 -8.08
CA ILE A 200 -17.97 4.28 -8.78
C ILE A 200 -18.25 3.99 -10.25
N ASP A 201 -17.76 4.86 -11.15
CA ASP A 201 -17.75 4.59 -12.58
C ASP A 201 -16.55 3.68 -12.91
N SER A 202 -16.82 2.49 -13.43
CA SER A 202 -15.80 1.50 -13.82
C SER A 202 -15.66 1.33 -15.34
N THR A 203 -16.21 2.25 -16.13
CA THR A 203 -16.26 2.20 -17.61
C THR A 203 -14.87 2.14 -18.22
N ASN A 204 -13.91 2.89 -17.67
CA ASN A 204 -12.51 2.87 -18.08
C ASN A 204 -11.58 3.28 -16.92
N SER A 205 -10.26 3.20 -17.12
CA SER A 205 -9.29 3.50 -16.06
C SER A 205 -9.29 4.97 -15.61
N LYS A 206 -9.72 5.91 -16.47
CA LYS A 206 -9.83 7.32 -16.11
C LYS A 206 -11.03 7.57 -15.19
N THR A 207 -12.23 7.18 -15.61
CA THR A 207 -13.45 7.40 -14.80
C THR A 207 -13.38 6.67 -13.45
N LEU A 208 -12.73 5.50 -13.42
CA LEU A 208 -12.44 4.75 -12.19
C LEU A 208 -11.45 5.47 -11.27
N GLY A 209 -10.40 6.09 -11.83
CA GLY A 209 -9.45 6.89 -11.07
C GLY A 209 -10.10 8.16 -10.50
N GLU A 210 -10.86 8.88 -11.32
CA GLU A 210 -11.59 10.10 -10.95
C GLU A 210 -12.63 9.82 -9.85
N SER A 211 -13.37 8.70 -9.96
CA SER A 211 -14.33 8.25 -8.94
C SER A 211 -13.68 8.01 -7.57
N ILE A 212 -12.49 7.40 -7.54
CA ILE A 212 -11.77 7.13 -6.27
C ILE A 212 -11.11 8.40 -5.73
N GLU A 213 -10.60 9.28 -6.60
CA GLU A 213 -10.00 10.56 -6.22
C GLU A 213 -11.01 11.52 -5.58
N GLU A 214 -12.31 11.43 -5.92
CA GLU A 214 -13.36 12.20 -5.25
C GLU A 214 -13.39 11.97 -3.73
N PHE A 215 -13.25 10.72 -3.28
CA PHE A 215 -13.16 10.36 -1.86
C PHE A 215 -11.88 10.85 -1.16
N THR A 216 -10.90 11.39 -1.90
CA THR A 216 -9.70 12.04 -1.31
C THR A 216 -9.87 13.54 -1.08
N LYS A 217 -10.94 14.15 -1.63
CA LYS A 217 -11.21 15.59 -1.49
C LYS A 217 -11.90 15.95 -0.17
N VAL A 218 -12.64 15.01 0.40
CA VAL A 218 -13.24 15.11 1.73
C VAL A 218 -12.27 14.51 2.73
N GLU A 219 -11.72 15.32 3.64
CA GLU A 219 -10.66 14.91 4.58
C GLU A 219 -11.03 13.62 5.34
N GLN A 220 -12.27 13.56 5.83
CA GLN A 220 -12.90 12.41 6.47
C GLN A 220 -12.75 11.09 5.70
N TYR A 221 -13.01 11.11 4.39
CA TYR A 221 -12.95 9.94 3.52
C TYR A 221 -11.53 9.68 3.00
N ALA A 222 -10.68 10.70 2.92
CA ALA A 222 -9.30 10.59 2.47
C ALA A 222 -8.46 9.66 3.35
N TYR A 223 -8.78 9.60 4.65
CA TYR A 223 -8.13 8.72 5.61
C TYR A 223 -8.81 7.35 5.80
N THR A 224 -10.03 7.13 5.30
CA THR A 224 -10.83 5.95 5.65
C THR A 224 -11.34 5.19 4.42
N VAL A 225 -12.33 5.76 3.73
CA VAL A 225 -12.95 5.17 2.54
C VAL A 225 -11.97 5.09 1.37
N ALA A 226 -11.17 6.13 1.11
CA ALA A 226 -10.26 6.13 -0.04
C ALA A 226 -9.12 5.08 0.06
N PRO A 227 -8.44 4.87 1.21
CA PRO A 227 -7.51 3.74 1.39
C PRO A 227 -8.19 2.39 1.22
N ALA A 228 -9.41 2.22 1.73
CA ALA A 228 -10.18 0.99 1.60
C ALA A 228 -10.58 0.70 0.14
N LEU A 229 -11.07 1.71 -0.59
CA LEU A 229 -11.37 1.61 -2.03
C LEU A 229 -10.13 1.27 -2.86
N ASN A 230 -8.98 1.88 -2.55
CA ASN A 230 -7.70 1.52 -3.17
C ASN A 230 -7.34 0.04 -2.91
N GLN A 231 -7.51 -0.43 -1.67
CA GLN A 231 -7.21 -1.82 -1.30
C GLN A 231 -8.15 -2.82 -1.98
N LEU A 232 -9.44 -2.51 -2.13
CA LEU A 232 -10.39 -3.33 -2.90
C LEU A 232 -10.03 -3.33 -4.39
N LEU A 233 -9.74 -2.18 -4.98
CA LEU A 233 -9.40 -2.10 -6.39
C LEU A 233 -8.11 -2.88 -6.69
N ILE A 234 -7.10 -2.82 -5.82
CA ILE A 234 -5.85 -3.59 -5.96
C ILE A 234 -6.12 -5.11 -6.05
N LYS A 235 -7.09 -5.65 -5.29
CA LYS A 235 -7.48 -7.07 -5.40
C LYS A 235 -8.06 -7.40 -6.78
N CYS A 236 -8.84 -6.49 -7.36
CA CYS A 236 -9.47 -6.63 -8.68
C CYS A 236 -8.48 -6.55 -9.86
N MET A 237 -7.27 -6.01 -9.66
CA MET A 237 -6.28 -5.85 -10.73
C MET A 237 -5.64 -7.19 -11.14
N ASN A 238 -5.22 -7.28 -12.40
CA ASN A 238 -4.31 -8.34 -12.84
C ASN A 238 -2.85 -7.97 -12.53
N PHE A 239 -1.97 -8.97 -12.40
CA PHE A 239 -0.54 -8.68 -12.24
C PHE A 239 0.08 -8.13 -13.53
N ALA A 240 0.80 -7.01 -13.42
CA ALA A 240 1.57 -6.43 -14.52
C ALA A 240 2.81 -7.28 -14.86
N GLN A 241 2.85 -7.80 -16.09
CA GLN A 241 3.70 -8.89 -16.54
C GLN A 241 4.61 -8.49 -17.72
N TYR A 242 5.85 -8.97 -17.71
CA TYR A 242 6.74 -8.94 -18.87
C TYR A 242 6.24 -9.90 -19.95
N PHE A 243 6.50 -9.57 -21.21
CA PHE A 243 6.17 -10.41 -22.37
C PHE A 243 7.09 -10.09 -23.56
N CYS A 244 7.14 -11.00 -24.53
CA CYS A 244 7.70 -10.74 -25.86
C CYS A 244 6.55 -10.37 -26.80
N THR A 245 6.72 -9.36 -27.66
CA THR A 245 5.62 -8.85 -28.51
C THR A 245 5.05 -9.88 -29.48
N GLY A 246 5.88 -10.72 -30.09
CA GLY A 246 5.45 -11.84 -30.95
C GLY A 246 4.92 -13.08 -30.19
N ALA A 247 4.77 -13.03 -28.87
CA ALA A 247 4.23 -14.11 -28.04
C ALA A 247 2.80 -13.81 -27.52
N VAL A 248 2.15 -12.80 -28.07
CA VAL A 248 0.78 -12.33 -27.75
C VAL A 248 0.08 -11.90 -29.05
N ASP A 249 -1.25 -11.89 -29.06
CA ASP A 249 -2.02 -11.85 -30.32
C ASP A 249 -1.93 -10.52 -31.09
N GLY A 250 -1.62 -9.41 -30.42
CA GLY A 250 -1.38 -8.13 -31.11
C GLY A 250 -1.38 -6.89 -30.21
N PRO A 251 -1.17 -5.68 -30.78
CA PRO A 251 -0.90 -4.45 -30.02
C PRO A 251 -1.98 -4.02 -29.03
N ALA A 252 -3.25 -4.38 -29.27
CA ALA A 252 -4.35 -4.15 -28.33
C ALA A 252 -4.07 -4.72 -26.93
N ASP A 253 -3.29 -5.80 -26.89
CA ASP A 253 -2.98 -6.59 -25.70
C ASP A 253 -1.71 -6.09 -24.97
N PHE A 254 -1.04 -5.04 -25.47
CA PHE A 254 0.26 -4.57 -24.96
C PHE A 254 0.11 -3.51 -23.86
N SER A 255 -1.07 -2.89 -23.77
CA SER A 255 -1.34 -1.74 -22.91
C SER A 255 -1.05 -2.00 -21.42
N HIS A 256 -0.71 -0.92 -20.72
CA HIS A 256 -0.47 -0.93 -19.29
C HIS A 256 -1.58 -0.16 -18.57
N TYR A 257 -2.71 -0.83 -18.33
CA TYR A 257 -3.95 -0.26 -17.77
C TYR A 257 -3.70 0.67 -16.57
N GLY A 258 -2.96 0.20 -15.55
CA GLY A 258 -2.68 1.02 -14.36
C GLY A 258 -1.80 2.27 -14.59
N LEU A 259 -1.18 2.44 -15.76
CA LEU A 259 -0.42 3.64 -16.13
C LEU A 259 -1.12 4.52 -17.17
N GLY A 260 -2.14 4.01 -17.88
CA GLY A 260 -2.82 4.73 -18.96
C GLY A 260 -1.96 4.91 -20.22
N VAL A 261 -1.21 3.88 -20.62
CA VAL A 261 -0.23 3.95 -21.73
C VAL A 261 -0.20 2.66 -22.57
N ASP A 262 0.06 2.79 -23.87
CA ASP A 262 -0.01 1.67 -24.83
C ASP A 262 1.25 0.78 -24.83
N PHE A 263 2.43 1.40 -24.72
CA PHE A 263 3.72 0.71 -24.73
C PHE A 263 4.52 1.06 -23.47
N TYR A 264 4.96 0.03 -22.76
CA TYR A 264 5.78 0.18 -21.57
C TYR A 264 6.77 -0.98 -21.44
N THR A 265 7.94 -0.72 -20.86
CA THR A 265 8.93 -1.74 -20.49
C THR A 265 9.67 -1.33 -19.22
N HIS A 266 10.72 -2.06 -18.83
CA HIS A 266 11.66 -1.60 -17.82
C HIS A 266 13.07 -1.48 -18.42
N PHE A 267 13.63 -0.28 -18.34
CA PHE A 267 14.97 0.09 -18.80
C PHE A 267 15.83 0.68 -17.68
N THR A 268 15.19 1.34 -16.70
CA THR A 268 15.85 2.25 -15.75
C THR A 268 16.54 1.61 -14.53
N SER A 269 16.71 0.28 -14.46
CA SER A 269 17.34 -0.38 -13.31
C SER A 269 18.05 -1.71 -13.63
N PRO A 270 18.97 -1.77 -14.61
CA PRO A 270 19.67 -3.00 -15.03
C PRO A 270 20.48 -3.69 -13.91
N ILE A 271 20.94 -2.94 -12.90
CA ILE A 271 21.68 -3.49 -11.75
C ILE A 271 20.83 -4.49 -10.93
N ARG A 272 19.51 -4.31 -10.90
CA ARG A 272 18.58 -5.03 -10.00
C ARG A 272 17.40 -5.70 -10.71
N ARG A 273 17.31 -5.62 -12.04
CA ARG A 273 16.26 -6.25 -12.86
C ARG A 273 16.88 -6.83 -14.13
N TYR A 274 16.73 -8.14 -14.33
CA TYR A 274 17.25 -8.81 -15.53
C TYR A 274 16.54 -8.42 -16.84
N PRO A 275 15.22 -8.17 -16.89
CA PRO A 275 14.55 -7.66 -18.09
C PRO A 275 15.17 -6.37 -18.62
N ASP A 276 15.55 -5.44 -17.75
CA ASP A 276 16.26 -4.22 -18.14
C ASP A 276 17.60 -4.53 -18.85
N ILE A 277 18.33 -5.58 -18.46
CA ILE A 277 19.56 -6.00 -19.16
C ILE A 277 19.24 -6.46 -20.59
N ILE A 278 18.14 -7.19 -20.79
CA ILE A 278 17.69 -7.60 -22.14
C ILE A 278 17.26 -6.38 -22.96
N VAL A 279 16.50 -5.48 -22.38
CA VAL A 279 16.07 -4.21 -22.99
C VAL A 279 17.28 -3.35 -23.38
N HIS A 280 18.31 -3.24 -22.53
CA HIS A 280 19.57 -2.53 -22.85
C HIS A 280 20.33 -3.18 -24.02
N ARG A 281 20.35 -4.51 -24.12
CA ARG A 281 20.97 -5.24 -25.25
C ARG A 281 20.23 -5.00 -26.56
N LEU A 282 18.91 -5.15 -26.55
CA LEU A 282 18.06 -4.88 -27.71
C LEU A 282 18.14 -3.41 -28.14
N LEU A 283 18.19 -2.46 -27.19
CA LEU A 283 18.30 -1.04 -27.49
C LEU A 283 19.66 -0.72 -28.12
N ALA A 284 20.75 -1.29 -27.59
CA ALA A 284 22.09 -1.16 -28.18
C ALA A 284 22.17 -1.70 -29.62
N ALA A 285 21.53 -2.85 -29.89
CA ALA A 285 21.44 -3.39 -31.24
C ALA A 285 20.60 -2.47 -32.17
N SER A 286 19.46 -1.95 -31.70
CA SER A 286 18.62 -1.01 -32.47
C SER A 286 19.27 0.37 -32.73
N LEU A 287 20.44 0.63 -32.15
CA LEU A 287 21.28 1.81 -32.37
C LEU A 287 22.61 1.45 -33.06
N ASN A 288 22.76 0.23 -33.57
CA ASN A 288 23.96 -0.28 -34.23
C ASN A 288 25.26 -0.26 -33.37
N TYR A 289 25.15 -0.21 -32.04
CA TYR A 289 26.33 -0.29 -31.14
C TYR A 289 26.84 -1.72 -30.94
N THR A 290 26.02 -2.72 -31.25
CA THR A 290 26.32 -4.14 -31.19
C THR A 290 25.52 -4.86 -32.27
N ALA A 291 25.94 -6.06 -32.68
CA ALA A 291 25.09 -6.95 -33.47
C ALA A 291 23.78 -7.29 -32.72
N ASP A 292 22.76 -7.72 -33.48
CA ASP A 292 21.54 -8.31 -32.91
C ASP A 292 21.92 -9.53 -32.04
N PRO A 293 21.44 -9.63 -30.79
CA PRO A 293 21.75 -10.77 -29.92
C PRO A 293 21.13 -12.11 -30.37
N GLY A 294 20.32 -12.13 -31.43
CA GLY A 294 19.82 -13.36 -32.05
C GLY A 294 18.74 -14.08 -31.26
N TYR A 295 18.11 -13.42 -30.28
CA TYR A 295 17.07 -14.04 -29.48
C TYR A 295 15.82 -14.33 -30.32
N SER A 296 15.33 -15.57 -30.28
CA SER A 296 14.01 -15.93 -30.81
C SER A 296 12.88 -15.48 -29.88
N VAL A 297 11.67 -15.33 -30.42
CA VAL A 297 10.43 -15.06 -29.66
C VAL A 297 10.27 -16.04 -28.48
N LYS A 298 10.54 -17.34 -28.71
CA LYS A 298 10.47 -18.39 -27.68
C LYS A 298 11.47 -18.16 -26.53
N GLN A 299 12.70 -17.72 -26.83
CA GLN A 299 13.70 -17.41 -25.80
C GLN A 299 13.33 -16.17 -25.00
N LEU A 300 12.90 -15.08 -25.66
CA LEU A 300 12.46 -13.86 -24.99
C LEU A 300 11.25 -14.10 -24.09
N ASN A 301 10.25 -14.85 -24.59
CA ASN A 301 9.09 -15.20 -23.79
C ASN A 301 9.47 -16.10 -22.59
N GLY A 302 10.38 -17.05 -22.76
CA GLY A 302 10.91 -17.86 -21.66
C GLY A 302 11.63 -17.02 -20.58
N ILE A 303 12.37 -15.97 -20.98
CA ILE A 303 12.98 -15.01 -20.06
C ILE A 303 11.89 -14.18 -19.35
N ALA A 304 10.87 -13.73 -20.08
CA ALA A 304 9.74 -12.97 -19.55
C ALA A 304 8.95 -13.75 -18.50
N MET A 305 8.58 -15.01 -18.79
CA MET A 305 7.92 -15.91 -17.85
C MET A 305 8.75 -16.10 -16.57
N ARG A 306 10.06 -16.37 -16.69
CA ARG A 306 10.95 -16.49 -15.52
C ARG A 306 11.01 -15.19 -14.72
N ALA A 307 11.13 -14.05 -15.38
CA ALA A 307 11.15 -12.73 -14.73
C ALA A 307 9.82 -12.41 -14.02
N ASN A 308 8.68 -12.85 -14.55
CA ASN A 308 7.37 -12.74 -13.90
C ASN A 308 7.32 -13.58 -12.62
N SER A 309 7.67 -14.86 -12.68
CA SER A 309 7.70 -15.74 -11.50
C SER A 309 8.66 -15.23 -10.43
N THR A 310 9.89 -14.87 -10.78
CA THR A 310 10.85 -14.29 -9.82
C THR A 310 10.35 -12.97 -9.25
N LYS A 311 9.65 -12.14 -10.03
CA LYS A 311 9.06 -10.89 -9.52
C LYS A 311 7.90 -11.14 -8.55
N ALA A 312 7.09 -12.17 -8.77
CA ALA A 312 6.04 -12.59 -7.83
C ALA A 312 6.64 -13.10 -6.51
N CYS A 313 7.63 -14.01 -6.56
CA CYS A 313 8.33 -14.50 -5.38
C CYS A 313 9.02 -13.37 -4.60
N ALA A 314 9.68 -12.43 -5.30
CA ALA A 314 10.32 -11.28 -4.67
C ALA A 314 9.32 -10.30 -4.03
N LYS A 315 8.11 -10.17 -4.59
CA LYS A 315 7.02 -9.39 -3.98
C LYS A 315 6.57 -10.07 -2.68
N MET A 316 6.22 -11.36 -2.75
CA MET A 316 5.79 -12.16 -1.60
C MET A 316 6.83 -12.15 -0.47
N CYS A 317 8.11 -12.40 -0.78
CA CYS A 317 9.18 -12.35 0.22
C CYS A 317 9.32 -10.97 0.90
N SER A 318 9.17 -9.88 0.14
CA SER A 318 9.18 -8.52 0.70
C SER A 318 7.98 -8.23 1.59
N GLU A 319 6.80 -8.75 1.27
CA GLU A 319 5.57 -8.57 2.05
C GLU A 319 5.60 -9.43 3.33
N THR A 320 6.00 -10.69 3.23
CA THR A 320 6.22 -11.57 4.38
C THR A 320 7.31 -11.04 5.31
N SER A 321 8.41 -10.49 4.78
CA SER A 321 9.44 -9.85 5.58
C SER A 321 8.90 -8.65 6.37
N ALA A 322 8.10 -7.79 5.73
CA ALA A 322 7.46 -6.67 6.41
C ALA A 322 6.47 -7.12 7.51
N ASP A 323 5.67 -8.17 7.28
CA ASP A 323 4.75 -8.73 8.29
C ASP A 323 5.51 -9.34 9.48
N ILE A 324 6.65 -10.01 9.24
CA ILE A 324 7.53 -10.55 10.28
C ILE A 324 8.15 -9.44 11.13
N PHE A 325 8.69 -8.39 10.50
CA PHE A 325 9.26 -7.26 11.25
C PHE A 325 8.18 -6.46 11.99
N PHE A 326 6.98 -6.32 11.44
CA PHE A 326 5.85 -5.69 12.14
C PHE A 326 5.37 -6.52 13.34
N GLY A 327 5.30 -7.85 13.20
CA GLY A 327 5.00 -8.75 14.31
C GLY A 327 6.08 -8.78 15.40
N SER A 328 7.36 -8.66 15.02
CA SER A 328 8.45 -8.46 15.97
C SER A 328 8.33 -7.11 16.68
N PHE A 329 8.00 -6.03 15.96
CA PHE A 329 7.80 -4.70 16.56
C PHE A 329 6.66 -4.70 17.58
N ILE A 330 5.53 -5.33 17.27
CA ILE A 330 4.40 -5.49 18.21
C ILE A 330 4.79 -6.26 19.47
N ARG A 331 5.67 -7.27 19.34
CA ARG A 331 6.21 -8.04 20.48
C ARG A 331 7.08 -7.18 21.39
N GLU A 332 8.02 -6.43 20.83
CA GLU A 332 8.90 -5.56 21.62
C GLU A 332 8.10 -4.42 22.27
N TYR A 333 7.15 -3.82 21.53
CA TYR A 333 6.30 -2.71 21.99
C TYR A 333 5.25 -3.09 23.07
N GLY A 334 5.00 -4.38 23.31
CA GLY A 334 4.00 -4.84 24.28
C GLY A 334 2.54 -4.69 23.83
N GLY A 335 2.30 -4.60 22.52
CA GLY A 335 0.96 -4.45 21.94
C GLY A 335 0.51 -3.01 21.71
N MET A 336 -0.16 -2.80 20.58
CA MET A 336 -0.42 -1.49 19.97
C MET A 336 -1.90 -1.34 19.61
N GLU A 337 -2.52 -0.22 19.98
CA GLU A 337 -3.90 0.07 19.60
C GLU A 337 -3.92 0.77 18.25
N VAL A 338 -4.82 0.32 17.38
CA VAL A 338 -4.87 0.75 15.98
C VAL A 338 -6.32 0.86 15.51
N VAL A 339 -6.54 1.77 14.58
CA VAL A 339 -7.83 1.92 13.90
C VAL A 339 -7.78 1.24 12.54
N GLY A 340 -8.86 0.55 12.18
CA GLY A 340 -9.01 -0.12 10.89
C GLY A 340 -10.39 0.05 10.26
N VAL A 341 -10.48 -0.20 8.95
CA VAL A 341 -11.73 -0.21 8.19
C VAL A 341 -12.16 -1.65 7.89
N VAL A 342 -13.43 -1.98 8.14
CA VAL A 342 -14.00 -3.31 7.83
C VAL A 342 -14.13 -3.47 6.31
N MET A 343 -13.42 -4.44 5.74
CA MET A 343 -13.31 -4.67 4.30
C MET A 343 -14.27 -5.73 3.76
N ALA A 344 -14.50 -6.79 4.53
CA ALA A 344 -15.37 -7.91 4.18
C ALA A 344 -15.82 -8.64 5.45
N LEU A 345 -17.08 -9.09 5.47
CA LEU A 345 -17.67 -9.91 6.53
C LEU A 345 -17.87 -11.35 6.05
N PHE A 346 -17.66 -12.31 6.95
CA PHE A 346 -17.91 -13.74 6.81
C PHE A 346 -18.52 -14.26 8.14
N ASP A 347 -19.03 -15.49 8.13
CA ASP A 347 -19.80 -16.10 9.21
C ASP A 347 -19.13 -16.03 10.61
N GLU A 348 -17.83 -16.33 10.69
CA GLU A 348 -17.08 -16.38 11.96
C GLU A 348 -15.89 -15.40 12.02
N CYS A 349 -15.74 -14.54 11.01
CA CYS A 349 -14.60 -13.62 10.92
C CYS A 349 -14.86 -12.43 9.99
N PHE A 350 -14.02 -11.40 10.08
CA PHE A 350 -14.01 -10.31 9.11
C PHE A 350 -12.59 -9.86 8.78
N ASP A 351 -12.40 -9.31 7.58
CA ASP A 351 -11.14 -8.69 7.16
C ASP A 351 -11.14 -7.21 7.54
N LEU A 352 -10.14 -6.77 8.30
CA LEU A 352 -9.93 -5.37 8.72
C LEU A 352 -8.67 -4.81 8.03
N LEU A 353 -8.79 -3.66 7.36
CA LEU A 353 -7.65 -2.89 6.86
C LEU A 353 -7.15 -1.95 7.95
N LEU A 354 -5.96 -2.21 8.48
CA LEU A 354 -5.26 -1.33 9.42
C LEU A 354 -4.74 -0.11 8.66
N ILE A 355 -5.53 0.98 8.67
CA ILE A 355 -5.38 2.15 7.78
C ILE A 355 -3.94 2.66 7.75
N LYS A 356 -3.41 3.00 8.94
CA LYS A 356 -2.10 3.61 9.16
C LYS A 356 -0.95 2.75 8.60
N TYR A 357 -1.15 1.43 8.49
CA TYR A 357 -0.11 0.47 8.11
C TYR A 357 -0.33 -0.20 6.75
N GLY A 358 -1.51 -0.06 6.14
CA GLY A 358 -1.85 -0.70 4.85
C GLY A 358 -1.95 -2.23 4.91
N ILE A 359 -2.00 -2.79 6.12
CA ILE A 359 -2.07 -4.24 6.38
C ILE A 359 -3.53 -4.65 6.48
N VAL A 360 -3.93 -5.73 5.80
CA VAL A 360 -5.20 -6.41 6.07
C VAL A 360 -4.97 -7.56 7.05
N LYS A 361 -5.74 -7.61 8.14
CA LYS A 361 -5.77 -8.74 9.08
C LYS A 361 -7.18 -9.30 9.19
N ARG A 362 -7.27 -10.62 9.30
CA ARG A 362 -8.52 -11.33 9.58
C ARG A 362 -8.73 -11.43 11.08
N ILE A 363 -9.89 -10.99 11.55
CA ILE A 363 -10.31 -11.04 12.94
C ILE A 363 -11.25 -12.23 13.10
N TYR A 364 -10.79 -13.26 13.81
CA TYR A 364 -11.59 -14.45 14.11
C TYR A 364 -12.36 -14.21 15.40
N LEU A 365 -13.68 -14.31 15.34
CA LEU A 365 -14.56 -13.94 16.45
C LEU A 365 -14.43 -14.91 17.63
N LYS A 366 -14.29 -16.20 17.35
CA LYS A 366 -14.03 -17.26 18.36
C LYS A 366 -12.74 -17.07 19.18
N LYS A 367 -11.83 -16.19 18.75
CA LYS A 367 -10.58 -15.88 19.48
C LYS A 367 -10.67 -14.65 20.39
N GLN A 368 -11.76 -13.89 20.30
CA GLN A 368 -11.89 -12.62 21.00
C GLN A 368 -12.28 -12.87 22.46
N LYS A 369 -11.33 -12.67 23.40
CA LYS A 369 -11.53 -12.92 24.84
C LYS A 369 -12.80 -12.23 25.39
N PHE A 370 -13.11 -11.04 24.89
CA PHE A 370 -14.18 -10.19 25.40
C PHE A 370 -15.54 -10.42 24.73
N LEU A 371 -15.66 -11.26 23.70
CA LEU A 371 -16.95 -11.56 23.07
C LEU A 371 -17.70 -12.65 23.84
N ASN A 372 -18.90 -12.30 24.31
CA ASN A 372 -19.82 -13.18 25.05
C ASN A 372 -20.85 -13.84 24.11
N ARG A 373 -21.44 -13.06 23.20
CA ARG A 373 -22.40 -13.56 22.21
C ARG A 373 -22.09 -13.00 20.83
N ILE A 374 -22.31 -13.83 19.82
CA ILE A 374 -22.20 -13.49 18.41
C ILE A 374 -23.52 -13.93 17.76
N TYR A 375 -24.16 -13.03 17.02
CA TYR A 375 -25.18 -13.38 16.03
C TYR A 375 -24.60 -13.10 14.65
N HIS A 376 -24.92 -13.91 13.65
CA HIS A 376 -24.58 -13.67 12.25
C HIS A 376 -25.77 -14.10 11.39
N GLY A 377 -26.39 -13.17 10.67
CA GLY A 377 -27.54 -13.46 9.83
C GLY A 377 -28.28 -12.21 9.37
N LYS A 378 -29.37 -12.36 8.60
CA LYS A 378 -30.10 -11.23 8.02
C LYS A 378 -31.22 -10.76 8.95
N LEU A 379 -31.10 -9.54 9.49
CA LEU A 379 -32.17 -8.92 10.29
C LEU A 379 -33.46 -8.63 9.50
N THR A 380 -33.39 -8.55 8.17
CA THR A 380 -34.58 -8.42 7.30
C THR A 380 -34.44 -9.27 6.04
N LYS A 381 -35.57 -9.70 5.46
CA LYS A 381 -35.63 -10.66 4.33
C LYS A 381 -34.82 -10.23 3.09
N ASN A 382 -34.67 -8.93 2.87
CA ASN A 382 -33.89 -8.33 1.78
C ASN A 382 -32.65 -7.55 2.28
N GLY A 383 -32.31 -7.66 3.56
CA GLY A 383 -31.27 -6.86 4.21
C GLY A 383 -29.83 -7.35 3.95
N PRO A 384 -28.84 -6.54 4.37
CA PRO A 384 -27.47 -6.98 4.53
C PRO A 384 -27.35 -8.14 5.54
N VAL A 385 -26.20 -8.80 5.54
CA VAL A 385 -25.84 -9.81 6.52
C VAL A 385 -25.29 -9.09 7.75
N THR A 386 -25.90 -9.29 8.91
CA THR A 386 -25.60 -8.56 10.14
C THR A 386 -24.97 -9.48 11.17
N LEU A 387 -23.90 -8.98 11.78
CA LEU A 387 -23.04 -9.68 12.72
C LEU A 387 -23.06 -8.92 14.07
N VAL A 388 -23.90 -9.33 15.01
CA VAL A 388 -23.99 -8.66 16.34
C VAL A 388 -22.93 -9.23 17.28
N LEU A 389 -22.19 -8.34 17.93
CA LEU A 389 -21.12 -8.61 18.88
C LEU A 389 -21.48 -8.09 20.27
N TRP A 390 -21.73 -9.00 21.19
CA TRP A 390 -21.98 -8.66 22.60
C TRP A 390 -20.69 -8.83 23.42
N PHE A 391 -20.25 -7.77 24.10
CA PHE A 391 -19.05 -7.80 24.93
C PHE A 391 -19.34 -8.17 26.40
N ASN A 392 -18.36 -8.76 27.10
CA ASN A 392 -18.48 -9.08 28.53
C ASN A 392 -18.08 -7.90 29.42
N GLU A 393 -18.49 -7.92 30.70
CA GLU A 393 -18.17 -6.85 31.66
C GLU A 393 -16.66 -6.71 31.93
N GLU A 394 -15.87 -7.79 31.79
CA GLU A 394 -14.41 -7.72 31.87
C GLU A 394 -13.81 -6.71 30.88
N ALA A 395 -14.47 -6.45 29.75
CA ALA A 395 -14.05 -5.44 28.80
C ALA A 395 -14.02 -4.04 29.46
N LYS A 396 -15.03 -3.66 30.25
CA LYS A 396 -15.09 -2.35 30.92
C LYS A 396 -13.88 -2.15 31.87
N ASN A 397 -13.52 -3.19 32.62
CA ASN A 397 -12.40 -3.12 33.58
C ASN A 397 -11.03 -2.94 32.93
N TYR A 398 -10.84 -3.44 31.69
CA TYR A 398 -9.58 -3.29 30.95
C TYR A 398 -9.22 -1.82 30.63
N PHE A 399 -10.22 -0.94 30.56
CA PHE A 399 -10.02 0.50 30.35
C PHE A 399 -9.62 1.27 31.61
N SER A 400 -9.89 0.72 32.81
CA SER A 400 -9.68 1.42 34.08
C SER A 400 -8.22 1.55 34.56
N GLY A 401 -7.25 1.07 33.77
CA GLY A 401 -5.82 1.14 34.09
C GLY A 401 -5.33 0.24 35.23
N LYS A 402 -6.22 -0.49 35.92
CA LYS A 402 -5.93 -1.33 37.10
C LYS A 402 -5.32 -2.70 36.80
N ASP A 403 -4.49 -2.81 35.77
CA ASP A 403 -3.77 -4.04 35.41
C ASP A 403 -2.26 -3.85 35.62
N GLU A 404 -1.69 -4.58 36.60
CA GLU A 404 -0.27 -4.49 37.00
C GLU A 404 0.70 -4.75 35.84
N THR A 405 0.24 -5.38 34.75
CA THR A 405 1.03 -5.59 33.53
C THR A 405 1.39 -4.29 32.77
N MET A 406 0.74 -3.15 33.06
CA MET A 406 1.03 -1.89 32.36
C MET A 406 2.43 -1.33 32.63
N ALA A 407 3.03 -1.55 33.82
CA ALA A 407 4.32 -0.94 34.17
C ALA A 407 5.48 -1.42 33.27
N ASN A 408 5.58 -2.73 33.02
CA ASN A 408 6.59 -3.30 32.12
C ASN A 408 6.32 -2.94 30.64
N ASN A 409 5.06 -2.78 30.26
CA ASN A 409 4.72 -2.32 28.91
C ASN A 409 5.09 -0.85 28.71
N LYS A 410 4.92 0.02 29.72
CA LYS A 410 5.31 1.45 29.64
C LYS A 410 6.81 1.60 29.35
N ILE A 411 7.68 0.89 30.08
CA ILE A 411 9.14 0.92 29.85
C ILE A 411 9.48 0.49 28.41
N ARG A 412 8.88 -0.59 27.92
CA ARG A 412 9.10 -1.09 26.55
C ARG A 412 8.59 -0.14 25.46
N ARG A 413 7.50 0.59 25.71
CA ARG A 413 6.96 1.61 24.81
C ARG A 413 7.88 2.81 24.68
N GLU A 414 8.41 3.31 25.80
CA GLU A 414 9.36 4.43 25.82
C GLU A 414 10.65 4.11 25.02
N GLU A 415 11.14 2.87 25.08
CA GLU A 415 12.30 2.42 24.28
C GLU A 415 12.01 2.32 22.77
N CYS A 416 10.78 1.94 22.38
CA CYS A 416 10.39 1.68 20.99
C CYS A 416 9.77 2.89 20.27
N LEU A 417 9.34 3.92 20.98
CA LEU A 417 8.87 5.19 20.44
C LEU A 417 9.31 6.37 21.33
N PRO A 418 10.63 6.66 21.40
CA PRO A 418 11.14 7.74 22.24
C PRO A 418 10.49 9.08 21.84
N ASN A 419 9.92 9.76 22.84
CA ASN A 419 9.15 11.01 22.79
C ASN A 419 7.65 10.90 22.46
N LEU A 420 7.05 9.73 22.24
CA LEU A 420 5.58 9.65 22.06
C LEU A 420 4.85 9.91 23.39
N ASP A 421 5.20 9.19 24.46
CA ASP A 421 4.52 9.30 25.75
C ASP A 421 4.65 10.71 26.37
N LYS A 422 5.79 11.40 26.18
CA LYS A 422 5.95 12.82 26.57
C LYS A 422 5.02 13.78 25.81
N LYS A 423 4.58 13.41 24.62
CA LYS A 423 3.65 14.19 23.80
C LYS A 423 2.21 13.89 24.18
N ILE A 424 1.90 12.64 24.51
CA ILE A 424 0.62 12.18 25.07
C ILE A 424 0.39 12.76 26.47
N ASP A 425 1.36 12.68 27.40
CA ASP A 425 1.28 13.28 28.75
C ASP A 425 1.05 14.80 28.69
N ASN A 426 1.58 15.49 27.66
CA ASN A 426 1.35 16.92 27.44
C ASN A 426 0.01 17.23 26.74
N LEU A 427 -0.65 16.25 26.13
CA LEU A 427 -1.99 16.38 25.55
C LEU A 427 -3.06 16.09 26.61
N LEU A 428 -2.91 15.00 27.37
CA LEU A 428 -3.81 14.61 28.47
C LEU A 428 -3.95 15.69 29.54
N ARG A 429 -2.86 16.38 29.89
CA ARG A 429 -2.85 17.53 30.82
C ARG A 429 -3.68 18.75 30.37
N ASN A 430 -4.18 18.78 29.13
CA ASN A 430 -5.06 19.85 28.64
C ASN A 430 -6.52 19.39 28.53
N VAL A 431 -6.88 18.20 29.05
CA VAL A 431 -8.23 17.62 28.99
C VAL A 431 -8.79 17.35 30.40
N GLU A 432 -8.02 17.58 31.47
CA GLU A 432 -8.50 17.50 32.86
C GLU A 432 -9.25 18.77 33.29
N GLU A 433 -10.42 19.03 32.70
CA GLU A 433 -11.51 19.84 33.28
C GLU A 433 -12.84 19.37 32.65
N ASP A 434 -13.88 19.24 33.48
CA ASP A 434 -15.24 18.71 33.18
C ASP A 434 -15.42 17.17 33.03
N GLU A 435 -15.29 16.42 34.13
CA GLU A 435 -16.08 15.20 34.37
C GLU A 435 -17.08 15.44 35.52
N GLU A 436 -18.38 15.56 35.21
CA GLU A 436 -19.46 15.40 36.19
C GLU A 436 -19.93 13.94 36.23
N ASP A 437 -20.05 13.37 37.44
CA ASP A 437 -20.46 11.97 37.66
C ASP A 437 -21.87 11.69 37.10
N GLY A 438 -21.95 10.93 36.01
CA GLY A 438 -23.18 10.40 35.44
C GLY A 438 -23.15 8.88 35.29
N GLU A 439 -23.66 8.14 36.28
CA GLU A 439 -23.90 6.70 36.15
C GLU A 439 -24.94 6.44 35.05
N SER A 440 -24.51 5.98 33.88
CA SER A 440 -25.38 5.43 32.85
C SER A 440 -25.28 3.91 32.78
N ASP A 441 -26.36 3.22 33.17
CA ASP A 441 -26.52 1.76 33.03
C ASP A 441 -26.70 1.38 31.54
N GLY A 442 -25.59 1.43 30.80
CA GLY A 442 -25.48 1.01 29.40
C GLY A 442 -24.81 -0.36 29.27
N ASN A 443 -25.56 -1.35 28.75
CA ASN A 443 -24.98 -2.63 28.32
C ASN A 443 -24.28 -2.45 26.97
N GLY A 444 -22.98 -2.77 26.90
CA GLY A 444 -22.16 -2.54 25.70
C GLY A 444 -22.43 -3.56 24.58
N VAL A 445 -23.33 -3.22 23.66
CA VAL A 445 -23.67 -4.04 22.48
C VAL A 445 -23.16 -3.36 21.20
N VAL A 446 -22.50 -4.13 20.35
CA VAL A 446 -21.93 -3.64 19.08
C VAL A 446 -22.57 -4.42 17.92
N VAL A 447 -23.07 -3.73 16.88
CA VAL A 447 -23.86 -4.36 15.80
C VAL A 447 -23.14 -4.20 14.46
N VAL A 448 -22.35 -5.19 14.03
CA VAL A 448 -21.58 -5.14 12.77
C VAL A 448 -22.44 -5.55 11.58
N GLU A 449 -23.16 -4.63 10.97
CA GLU A 449 -23.93 -4.89 9.74
C GLU A 449 -23.02 -4.95 8.49
N GLY A 450 -23.40 -5.64 7.42
CA GLY A 450 -22.64 -5.50 6.18
C GLY A 450 -23.00 -6.40 5.02
N ILE A 451 -22.29 -6.18 3.91
CA ILE A 451 -22.53 -6.91 2.66
C ILE A 451 -21.65 -8.15 2.67
N GLY A 452 -22.07 -9.14 3.47
CA GLY A 452 -21.40 -10.44 3.59
C GLY A 452 -21.26 -11.14 2.24
N GLU A 453 -20.20 -11.93 2.11
CA GLU A 453 -20.07 -12.92 1.04
C GLU A 453 -20.67 -14.23 1.55
N SER A 454 -21.85 -14.60 1.06
CA SER A 454 -22.39 -15.94 1.28
C SER A 454 -21.54 -16.95 0.51
N GLU A 455 -21.05 -18.00 1.17
CA GLU A 455 -20.15 -19.02 0.58
C GLU A 455 -20.77 -19.75 -0.64
N GLU A 456 -22.09 -19.67 -0.84
CA GLU A 456 -22.82 -20.22 -2.00
C GLU A 456 -22.33 -19.74 -3.38
N ASP A 457 -21.65 -18.58 -3.46
CA ASP A 457 -21.20 -18.00 -4.73
C ASP A 457 -19.90 -18.62 -5.30
N GLU A 458 -19.19 -19.48 -4.54
CA GLU A 458 -18.04 -20.24 -5.05
C GLU A 458 -18.43 -21.59 -5.69
N GLU A 459 -19.40 -22.32 -5.14
CA GLU A 459 -19.72 -23.69 -5.63
C GLU A 459 -20.48 -23.73 -6.96
N ARG A 460 -21.21 -22.66 -7.33
CA ARG A 460 -22.00 -22.60 -8.59
C ARG A 460 -21.16 -22.65 -9.87
N GLY A 461 -19.83 -22.71 -9.77
CA GLY A 461 -18.92 -22.89 -10.90
C GLY A 461 -18.71 -24.34 -11.37
N LYS A 462 -19.11 -25.36 -10.60
CA LYS A 462 -18.83 -26.78 -10.93
C LYS A 462 -19.94 -27.75 -10.51
N ASN A 463 -21.00 -27.85 -11.32
CA ASN A 463 -21.57 -29.12 -11.81
C ASN A 463 -22.89 -28.87 -12.55
N GLY A 464 -22.96 -29.28 -13.82
CA GLY A 464 -24.23 -29.40 -14.54
C GLY A 464 -24.76 -30.83 -14.38
N GLY A 465 -25.99 -30.99 -13.92
CA GLY A 465 -26.65 -32.30 -13.91
C GLY A 465 -27.75 -32.49 -12.86
N GLY A 466 -29.00 -32.24 -13.27
CA GLY A 466 -30.22 -32.97 -12.84
C GLY A 466 -30.51 -33.17 -11.33
N GLY A 467 -31.57 -32.51 -10.84
CA GLY A 467 -32.21 -32.92 -9.60
C GLY A 467 -33.02 -31.83 -8.89
N LYS A 468 -34.28 -31.61 -9.30
CA LYS A 468 -35.21 -30.78 -8.52
C LYS A 468 -35.54 -31.48 -7.19
N ARG A 469 -34.88 -31.05 -6.11
CA ARG A 469 -35.47 -31.04 -4.76
C ARG A 469 -35.54 -29.59 -4.32
N ILE A 470 -36.77 -29.06 -4.30
CA ILE A 470 -37.06 -27.85 -3.53
C ILE A 470 -36.91 -28.28 -2.07
N LYS A 471 -35.82 -27.88 -1.42
CA LYS A 471 -35.79 -27.83 0.03
C LYS A 471 -36.54 -26.56 0.44
N GLU A 472 -37.36 -26.68 1.47
CA GLU A 472 -37.94 -25.53 2.15
C GLU A 472 -36.82 -24.95 3.03
N ASP A 473 -36.32 -23.76 2.69
CA ASP A 473 -35.18 -23.18 3.39
C ASP A 473 -35.59 -22.63 4.77
N VAL A 474 -35.09 -23.33 5.78
CA VAL A 474 -35.37 -23.25 7.22
C VAL A 474 -34.00 -23.39 7.92
N TYR A 475 -33.58 -22.52 8.85
CA TYR A 475 -34.27 -21.42 9.55
C TYR A 475 -33.23 -20.40 10.05
N GLU A 476 -33.64 -19.17 10.38
CA GLU A 476 -32.99 -18.44 11.48
C GLU A 476 -34.05 -17.76 12.36
N GLU A 477 -34.25 -18.29 13.56
CA GLU A 477 -34.91 -17.55 14.62
C GLU A 477 -33.93 -16.52 15.16
N VAL A 478 -34.02 -15.28 14.64
CA VAL A 478 -33.32 -14.12 15.23
C VAL A 478 -33.59 -14.14 16.75
N PRO A 479 -32.56 -14.29 17.61
CA PRO A 479 -32.76 -14.46 19.04
C PRO A 479 -33.54 -13.30 19.67
N SER A 480 -34.28 -13.54 20.76
CA SER A 480 -35.01 -12.47 21.46
C SER A 480 -34.10 -11.29 21.81
N TRP A 481 -32.93 -11.57 22.40
CA TRP A 481 -31.92 -10.55 22.71
C TRP A 481 -31.41 -9.73 21.51
N VAL A 482 -31.61 -10.18 20.26
CA VAL A 482 -31.31 -9.40 19.04
C VAL A 482 -32.54 -8.61 18.57
N LYS A 483 -33.75 -9.13 18.78
CA LYS A 483 -35.03 -8.45 18.49
C LYS A 483 -35.30 -7.30 19.45
N ASP A 484 -34.94 -7.48 20.72
CA ASP A 484 -35.30 -6.58 21.82
C ASP A 484 -34.39 -5.34 21.94
N LEU A 485 -33.26 -5.32 21.21
CA LEU A 485 -32.33 -4.18 21.12
C LEU A 485 -33.03 -2.91 20.63
N GLN A 486 -33.04 -1.85 21.43
CA GLN A 486 -33.56 -0.54 21.05
C GLN A 486 -32.68 0.13 19.99
N PRO A 487 -33.20 1.05 19.16
CA PRO A 487 -32.39 1.75 18.15
C PRO A 487 -31.18 2.49 18.74
N GLU A 488 -31.31 3.02 19.96
CA GLU A 488 -30.26 3.71 20.71
C GLU A 488 -29.16 2.75 21.24
N GLU A 489 -29.42 1.45 21.31
CA GLU A 489 -28.46 0.42 21.76
C GLU A 489 -27.68 -0.21 20.57
N ARG A 490 -27.89 0.29 19.34
CA ARG A 490 -27.36 -0.33 18.11
C ARG A 490 -26.22 0.49 17.49
N GLN A 491 -24.99 0.14 17.84
CA GLN A 491 -23.80 0.63 17.14
C GLN A 491 -23.66 -0.05 15.76
N THR A 492 -24.29 0.47 14.70
CA THR A 492 -24.21 -0.11 13.34
C THR A 492 -22.82 0.09 12.69
N ILE A 493 -22.00 -0.96 12.68
CA ILE A 493 -20.68 -0.99 12.01
C ILE A 493 -20.83 -1.65 10.64
N ASN A 494 -21.03 -0.85 9.59
CA ASN A 494 -21.15 -1.32 8.20
C ASN A 494 -19.80 -1.82 7.59
N CYS A 495 -19.84 -2.49 6.44
CA CYS A 495 -18.65 -2.51 5.56
C CYS A 495 -18.24 -1.06 5.23
N MET A 496 -16.93 -0.77 5.22
CA MET A 496 -16.35 0.59 5.26
C MET A 496 -16.43 1.33 6.61
N CYS A 497 -17.01 0.75 7.67
CA CYS A 497 -16.98 1.36 9.00
C CYS A 497 -15.62 1.19 9.68
N VAL A 498 -15.35 2.11 10.60
CA VAL A 498 -14.13 2.24 11.38
C VAL A 498 -14.27 1.49 12.70
N VAL A 499 -13.24 0.71 13.07
CA VAL A 499 -13.20 -0.11 14.30
C VAL A 499 -11.83 0.03 14.97
N ARG A 500 -11.80 0.13 16.31
CA ARG A 500 -10.57 0.13 17.11
C ARG A 500 -10.22 -1.30 17.52
N VAL A 501 -8.95 -1.68 17.37
CA VAL A 501 -8.45 -3.01 17.74
C VAL A 501 -7.08 -2.91 18.42
N LYS A 502 -6.80 -3.84 19.33
CA LYS A 502 -5.50 -4.01 19.98
C LYS A 502 -4.73 -5.09 19.25
N LEU A 503 -3.62 -4.73 18.61
CA LEU A 503 -2.67 -5.70 18.11
C LEU A 503 -1.87 -6.26 19.29
N VAL A 504 -1.96 -7.56 19.52
CA VAL A 504 -1.25 -8.26 20.60
C VAL A 504 -0.36 -9.34 19.99
N ASN A 505 0.85 -9.49 20.51
CA ASN A 505 1.74 -10.57 20.10
C ASN A 505 1.17 -11.93 20.51
N VAL A 506 1.20 -12.90 19.60
CA VAL A 506 0.92 -14.30 19.94
C VAL A 506 2.14 -14.86 20.64
N LYS A 507 1.98 -15.16 21.94
CA LYS A 507 3.05 -15.56 22.87
C LYS A 507 4.04 -16.55 22.23
N ASP A 508 5.33 -16.29 22.46
CA ASP A 508 6.46 -17.09 21.97
C ASP A 508 6.58 -17.17 20.42
N THR A 509 5.94 -16.26 19.68
CA THR A 509 6.04 -16.17 18.21
C THR A 509 6.33 -14.75 17.71
N LEU A 510 6.58 -14.62 16.40
CA LEU A 510 6.61 -13.34 15.67
C LEU A 510 5.25 -13.00 15.02
N ARG A 511 4.18 -13.70 15.38
CA ARG A 511 2.82 -13.41 14.91
C ARG A 511 2.11 -12.46 15.87
N TYR A 512 1.08 -11.81 15.37
CA TYR A 512 0.23 -10.92 16.12
C TYR A 512 -1.22 -11.15 15.70
N GLU A 513 -2.13 -10.97 16.65
CA GLU A 513 -3.58 -11.04 16.44
C GLU A 513 -4.19 -9.68 16.77
N ALA A 514 -5.31 -9.37 16.10
CA ALA A 514 -6.08 -8.16 16.36
C ALA A 514 -7.26 -8.52 17.26
N ASN A 515 -7.25 -7.98 18.47
CA ASN A 515 -8.32 -8.13 19.46
C ASN A 515 -9.23 -6.92 19.39
N LEU A 516 -10.55 -7.13 19.33
CA LEU A 516 -11.52 -6.04 19.30
C LEU A 516 -11.52 -5.26 20.62
N ILE A 517 -11.57 -3.93 20.50
CA ILE A 517 -11.75 -3.01 21.62
C ILE A 517 -13.14 -2.40 21.47
N PRO A 518 -14.09 -2.61 22.41
CA PRO A 518 -15.34 -1.85 22.41
C PRO A 518 -15.08 -0.37 22.70
N THR A 519 -15.88 0.51 22.14
CA THR A 519 -15.76 1.96 22.36
C THR A 519 -16.53 2.36 23.62
N PRO A 520 -16.05 3.34 24.42
CA PRO A 520 -16.80 3.85 25.57
C PRO A 520 -18.14 4.45 25.13
N ASP A 521 -18.09 5.25 24.07
CA ASP A 521 -19.27 5.81 23.42
C ASP A 521 -19.97 4.75 22.57
N SER A 522 -21.29 4.62 22.76
CA SER A 522 -22.18 3.72 22.03
C SER A 522 -22.43 4.11 20.56
N ASN A 523 -21.84 5.21 20.10
CA ASN A 523 -21.82 5.60 18.68
C ASN A 523 -20.70 4.86 17.92
N PRO A 524 -20.90 4.46 16.64
CA PRO A 524 -19.79 4.04 15.80
C PRO A 524 -18.76 5.18 15.80
N LEU A 525 -17.47 4.87 16.00
CA LEU A 525 -16.42 5.90 16.01
C LEU A 525 -16.67 6.86 14.86
N THR A 526 -16.96 8.10 15.21
CA THR A 526 -17.23 9.10 14.20
C THR A 526 -15.95 9.21 13.38
N TRP A 527 -16.11 9.52 12.10
CA TRP A 527 -14.97 9.57 11.20
C TRP A 527 -13.93 10.66 11.59
N VAL A 528 -14.27 11.51 12.57
CA VAL A 528 -13.37 12.46 13.26
C VAL A 528 -12.36 11.71 14.14
N ASP A 529 -12.79 10.70 14.89
CA ASP A 529 -11.95 9.91 15.79
C ASP A 529 -10.87 9.13 15.02
N ALA A 530 -11.20 8.71 13.79
CA ALA A 530 -10.26 8.05 12.88
C ALA A 530 -9.06 8.96 12.50
N LYS A 531 -9.28 10.28 12.44
CA LYS A 531 -8.24 11.26 12.14
C LYS A 531 -7.35 11.49 13.36
N GLN A 532 -7.96 11.70 14.55
CA GLN A 532 -7.20 11.89 15.79
C GLN A 532 -6.28 10.69 16.08
N HIS A 533 -6.77 9.45 15.94
CA HIS A 533 -5.97 8.23 16.05
C HIS A 533 -4.91 8.03 14.95
N MET A 534 -4.94 8.81 13.86
CA MET A 534 -3.88 8.80 12.86
C MET A 534 -2.77 9.80 13.17
N ASP A 535 -3.12 10.96 13.75
CA ASP A 535 -2.20 12.02 14.14
C ASP A 535 -1.44 11.71 15.46
N GLU A 536 -2.06 10.91 16.35
CA GLU A 536 -1.45 10.24 17.52
C GLU A 536 -0.59 9.02 17.12
#